data_AF-A0A537VU29-F1
#
_entry.id   AF-A0A537VU29-F1
#
_cell.length_a   1.000
_cell.length_b   1.000
_cell.length_c   1.000
_cell.angle_alpha   90.00
_cell.angle_beta   90.00
_cell.angle_gamma   90.00
#
_symmetry.space_group_name_H-M   'P 1'
#
loop_
_entity.id
_entity.type
_entity.pdbx_description
1 polymer ?
#
loop_
_entity_poly.entity_id
_entity_poly.type
_entity_poly.pdbx_seq_one_letter_code
_entity_poly.pdbx_strand_id
1 'polypeptide(L)'
;MPRLARTTQTQPAVPASYTMMIIGAPGMTGSDAAVDFAAFFGAEYERLFQSLYLLCGNKADAEDLAQETMARAFERWDRVVAAETPTGYIFQIGFNLHRSMLRRARRTLTGGSRVAVKAEPNLGQTRLEVLEALSSLPA
;
A
#
# COMPACT_ATOMS: atom_id res chain seq x y z
N MET A 1 -27.58 8.81 31.08
CA MET A 1 -26.14 8.85 30.73
C MET A 1 -25.57 7.43 30.78
N PRO A 2 -25.54 6.66 29.67
CA PRO A 2 -24.84 5.38 29.64
C PRO A 2 -23.51 5.50 28.89
N ARG A 3 -22.45 5.07 29.59
CA ARG A 3 -21.05 4.97 29.15
C ARG A 3 -20.92 3.76 28.22
N LEU A 4 -20.66 3.99 26.94
CA LEU A 4 -20.47 2.90 25.96
C LEU A 4 -19.21 2.11 26.29
N ALA A 5 -19.41 0.79 26.40
CA ALA A 5 -18.41 -0.21 26.65
C ALA A 5 -17.35 -0.17 25.55
N ARG A 6 -16.08 -0.13 25.99
CA ARG A 6 -14.90 -0.28 25.16
C ARG A 6 -14.91 -1.71 24.63
N THR A 7 -15.31 -1.91 23.38
CA THR A 7 -15.17 -3.18 22.68
C THR A 7 -13.67 -3.48 22.61
N THR A 8 -13.23 -4.46 23.39
CA THR A 8 -11.95 -5.13 23.21
C THR A 8 -11.97 -5.79 21.85
N GLN A 9 -11.39 -5.11 20.87
CA GLN A 9 -11.07 -5.68 19.57
C GLN A 9 -9.95 -6.70 19.79
N THR A 10 -10.34 -7.97 19.96
CA THR A 10 -9.43 -9.10 20.01
C THR A 10 -8.75 -9.21 18.66
N GLN A 11 -7.52 -8.68 18.61
CA GLN A 11 -6.56 -8.89 17.53
C GLN A 11 -6.20 -10.38 17.51
N PRO A 12 -6.42 -11.13 16.41
CA PRO A 12 -5.92 -12.49 16.33
C PRO A 12 -4.39 -12.42 16.28
N ALA A 13 -3.75 -12.91 17.34
CA ALA A 13 -2.31 -13.12 17.40
C ALA A 13 -1.94 -14.22 16.40
N VAL A 14 -1.45 -13.83 15.23
CA VAL A 14 -0.79 -14.74 14.29
C VAL A 14 0.59 -15.09 14.87
N PRO A 15 0.89 -16.36 15.18
CA PRO A 15 2.15 -16.76 15.76
C PRO A 15 3.32 -16.59 14.76
N ALA A 16 4.46 -16.13 15.28
CA ALA A 16 5.65 -15.73 14.55
C ALA A 16 6.46 -16.87 13.89
N SER A 17 5.82 -17.89 13.32
CA SER A 17 6.55 -19.05 12.75
C SER A 17 5.93 -19.67 11.50
N TYR A 18 5.17 -18.91 10.69
CA TYR A 18 4.71 -19.37 9.38
C TYR A 18 5.53 -18.75 8.25
N THR A 19 6.86 -18.92 8.32
CA THR A 19 7.78 -18.63 7.23
C THR A 19 8.22 -19.96 6.62
N MET A 20 7.40 -20.52 5.73
CA MET A 20 7.86 -21.14 4.48
C MET A 20 6.69 -21.80 3.74
N MET A 21 6.69 -21.56 2.43
CA MET A 21 6.18 -22.47 1.41
C MET A 21 4.65 -22.49 1.21
N ILE A 22 4.11 -21.44 0.59
CA ILE A 22 3.08 -21.62 -0.45
C ILE A 22 3.47 -20.72 -1.63
N ILE A 23 4.25 -21.28 -2.56
CA ILE A 23 4.39 -20.75 -3.92
C ILE A 23 3.77 -21.80 -4.84
N GLY A 24 2.65 -21.44 -5.46
CA GLY A 24 2.14 -22.07 -6.69
C GLY A 24 1.25 -23.30 -6.52
N ALA A 25 -0.06 -23.09 -6.38
CA ALA A 25 -1.07 -24.09 -6.74
C ALA A 25 -2.22 -23.42 -7.51
N PRO A 26 -2.54 -23.83 -8.76
CA PRO A 26 -3.71 -23.33 -9.47
C PRO A 26 -4.97 -24.00 -8.93
N GLY A 27 -5.74 -23.25 -8.14
CA GLY A 27 -7.01 -23.71 -7.58
C GLY A 27 -7.37 -23.12 -6.22
N MET A 28 -6.94 -21.90 -5.89
CA MET A 28 -7.28 -21.24 -4.63
C MET A 28 -8.80 -21.10 -4.50
N THR A 29 -9.37 -21.87 -3.58
CA THR A 29 -10.71 -21.59 -3.09
C THR A 29 -10.65 -20.28 -2.30
N GLY A 30 -11.77 -19.55 -2.19
CA GLY A 30 -11.78 -18.25 -1.50
C GLY A 30 -11.28 -18.31 -0.04
N SER A 31 -11.31 -19.49 0.59
CA SER A 31 -10.76 -19.72 1.93
C SER A 31 -9.24 -19.71 1.95
N ASP A 32 -8.57 -20.36 1.00
CA ASP A 32 -7.10 -20.41 0.94
C ASP A 32 -6.52 -19.03 0.61
N ALA A 33 -7.18 -18.30 -0.30
CA ALA A 33 -6.81 -16.92 -0.60
C ALA A 33 -6.91 -15.98 0.60
N ALA A 34 -7.90 -16.18 1.47
CA ALA A 34 -8.03 -15.41 2.69
C ALA A 34 -6.92 -15.74 3.71
N VAL A 35 -6.52 -17.00 3.81
CA VAL A 35 -5.41 -17.44 4.70
C VAL A 35 -4.08 -16.87 4.23
N ASP A 36 -3.79 -16.97 2.92
CA ASP A 36 -2.55 -16.45 2.34
C ASP A 36 -2.47 -14.93 2.47
N PHE A 37 -3.58 -14.22 2.24
CA PHE A 37 -3.63 -12.78 2.47
C PHE A 37 -3.40 -12.42 3.94
N ALA A 38 -4.00 -13.15 4.89
CA ALA A 38 -3.81 -12.87 6.32
C ALA A 38 -2.35 -13.03 6.76
N ALA A 39 -1.66 -14.05 6.24
CA ALA A 39 -0.23 -14.24 6.48
C ALA A 39 0.60 -13.10 5.89
N PHE A 40 0.32 -12.71 4.65
CA PHE A 40 0.98 -11.59 3.98
C PHE A 40 0.73 -10.25 4.70
N PHE A 41 -0.51 -9.98 5.11
CA PHE A 41 -0.89 -8.82 5.88
C PHE A 41 -0.07 -8.73 7.18
N GLY A 42 0.00 -9.82 7.94
CA GLY A 42 0.77 -9.87 9.18
C GLY A 42 2.26 -9.62 8.99
N ALA A 43 2.83 -10.03 7.85
CA ALA A 43 4.24 -9.83 7.54
C ALA A 43 4.58 -8.40 7.08
N GLU A 44 3.67 -7.73 6.36
CA GLU A 44 4.00 -6.50 5.62
C GLU A 44 3.35 -5.23 6.15
N TYR A 45 2.24 -5.32 6.90
CA TYR A 45 1.46 -4.15 7.33
C TYR A 45 2.31 -3.14 8.12
N GLU A 46 3.07 -3.60 9.11
CA GLU A 46 3.88 -2.75 9.98
C GLU A 46 4.95 -1.98 9.17
N ARG A 47 5.64 -2.67 8.26
CA ARG A 47 6.67 -2.06 7.40
C ARG A 47 6.07 -1.03 6.45
N LEU A 48 4.92 -1.34 5.86
CA LEU A 48 4.18 -0.42 5.00
C LEU A 48 3.75 0.81 5.79
N PHE A 49 3.15 0.62 6.96
CA PHE A 49 2.71 1.69 7.85
C PHE A 49 3.86 2.62 8.22
N GLN A 50 5.00 2.09 8.68
CA GLN A 50 6.17 2.91 9.04
C GLN A 50 6.68 3.74 7.86
N SER A 51 6.68 3.16 6.66
CA SER A 51 7.10 3.86 5.45
C SER A 51 6.14 4.99 5.08
N LEU A 52 4.83 4.75 5.18
CA LEU A 52 3.80 5.77 4.94
C LEU A 52 3.79 6.84 6.05
N TYR A 53 4.12 6.48 7.29
CA TYR A 53 4.29 7.42 8.40
C TYR A 53 5.39 8.44 8.12
N LEU A 54 6.54 7.99 7.62
CA LEU A 54 7.61 8.88 7.21
C LEU A 54 7.19 9.83 6.08
N LEU A 55 6.29 9.41 5.20
CA LEU A 55 5.79 10.24 4.10
C LEU A 55 4.71 11.24 4.55
N CYS A 56 3.81 10.83 5.43
CA CYS A 56 2.68 11.67 5.87
C CYS A 56 3.06 12.62 7.01
N GLY A 57 4.09 12.26 7.79
CA GLY A 57 4.52 13.04 8.96
C GLY A 57 3.53 13.02 10.14
N ASN A 58 2.45 12.23 10.04
CA ASN A 58 1.49 12.04 11.11
C ASN A 58 0.92 10.62 11.09
N LYS A 59 0.47 10.16 12.26
CA LYS A 59 0.05 8.77 12.47
C LYS A 59 -1.29 8.45 11.80
N ALA A 60 -2.27 9.36 11.90
CA ALA A 60 -3.63 9.11 11.41
C ALA A 60 -3.65 8.89 9.89
N ASP A 61 -3.07 9.80 9.12
CA ASP A 61 -3.03 9.69 7.65
C ASP A 61 -2.26 8.44 7.20
N ALA A 62 -1.22 8.06 7.95
CA ALA A 62 -0.42 6.88 7.65
C ALA A 62 -1.17 5.57 7.92
N GLU A 63 -1.91 5.47 9.02
CA GLU A 63 -2.77 4.32 9.31
C GLU A 63 -3.86 4.19 8.25
N ASP A 64 -4.54 5.28 7.91
CA ASP A 64 -5.60 5.29 6.89
C ASP A 64 -5.06 4.84 5.53
N LEU A 65 -3.90 5.35 5.11
CA LEU A 65 -3.27 4.95 3.85
C LEU A 65 -2.81 3.49 3.86
N ALA A 66 -2.26 2.99 4.97
CA ALA A 66 -1.82 1.60 5.09
C ALA A 66 -3.02 0.64 5.01
N GLN A 67 -4.12 0.95 5.70
CA GLN A 67 -5.36 0.17 5.66
C GLN A 67 -5.98 0.17 4.27
N GLU A 68 -6.14 1.33 3.65
CA GLU A 68 -6.67 1.45 2.28
C GLU A 68 -5.78 0.70 1.27
N THR A 69 -4.46 0.72 1.47
CA THR A 69 -3.51 -0.02 0.63
C THR A 69 -3.75 -1.53 0.73
N MET A 70 -3.85 -2.06 1.95
CA MET A 70 -4.10 -3.49 2.16
C MET A 70 -5.49 -3.91 1.71
N ALA A 71 -6.51 -3.06 1.85
CA ALA A 71 -7.84 -3.30 1.31
C ALA A 71 -7.80 -3.46 -0.21
N ARG A 72 -7.12 -2.55 -0.92
CA ARG A 72 -6.93 -2.65 -2.38
C ARG A 72 -6.06 -3.82 -2.81
N ALA A 73 -5.10 -4.21 -1.98
CA ALA A 73 -4.29 -5.39 -2.21
C ALA A 73 -5.16 -6.65 -2.13
N PHE A 74 -6.05 -6.74 -1.15
CA PHE A 74 -7.01 -7.83 -1.00
C PHE A 74 -7.98 -7.92 -2.18
N GLU A 75 -8.56 -6.80 -2.60
CA GLU A 75 -9.44 -6.74 -3.79
C GLU A 75 -8.76 -7.23 -5.08
N ARG A 76 -7.43 -7.19 -5.13
CA ARG A 76 -6.62 -7.53 -6.30
C ARG A 76 -5.60 -8.63 -5.97
N TRP A 77 -5.96 -9.51 -5.05
CA TRP A 77 -5.02 -10.48 -4.46
C TRP A 77 -4.31 -11.33 -5.52
N ASP A 78 -5.03 -11.78 -6.56
CA ASP A 78 -4.46 -12.53 -7.69
C ASP A 78 -3.30 -11.78 -8.37
N ARG A 79 -3.40 -10.45 -8.48
CA ARG A 79 -2.34 -9.61 -9.08
C ARG A 79 -1.17 -9.39 -8.13
N VAL A 80 -1.43 -9.37 -6.82
CA VAL A 80 -0.38 -9.21 -5.81
C VAL A 80 0.48 -10.47 -5.77
N VAL A 81 -0.15 -11.65 -5.74
CA VAL A 81 0.56 -12.94 -5.72
C VAL A 81 1.27 -13.22 -7.05
N ALA A 82 0.71 -12.78 -8.18
CA ALA A 82 1.35 -12.92 -9.48
C ALA A 82 2.46 -11.88 -9.76
N ALA A 83 2.63 -10.87 -8.91
CA ALA A 83 3.68 -9.86 -9.10
C ALA A 83 5.06 -10.45 -8.81
N GLU A 84 6.09 -10.00 -9.55
CA GLU A 84 7.48 -10.36 -9.30
C GLU A 84 7.91 -10.05 -7.86
N THR A 85 7.40 -8.94 -7.32
CA THR A 85 7.59 -8.56 -5.91
C THR A 85 6.26 -8.13 -5.28
N PRO A 86 5.57 -9.01 -4.54
CA PRO A 86 4.31 -8.66 -3.87
C PRO A 86 4.44 -7.46 -2.92
N THR A 87 5.53 -7.40 -2.16
CA THR A 87 5.87 -6.24 -1.30
C THR A 87 6.03 -4.97 -2.13
N GLY A 88 6.75 -5.01 -3.26
CA GLY A 88 6.88 -3.86 -4.15
C GLY A 88 5.53 -3.36 -4.68
N TYR A 89 4.62 -4.28 -4.99
CA TYR A 89 3.27 -3.98 -5.47
C TYR A 89 2.44 -3.20 -4.45
N ILE A 90 2.43 -3.61 -3.17
CA ILE A 90 1.69 -2.88 -2.13
C ILE A 90 2.29 -1.50 -1.84
N PHE A 91 3.62 -1.38 -1.87
CA PHE A 91 4.28 -0.08 -1.71
C PHE A 91 3.93 0.87 -2.86
N GLN A 92 3.83 0.35 -4.09
CA GLN A 92 3.35 1.12 -5.23
C GLN A 92 1.91 1.60 -5.01
N ILE A 93 1.01 0.76 -4.52
CA ILE A 93 -0.37 1.17 -4.19
C ILE A 93 -0.34 2.30 -3.14
N GLY A 94 0.38 2.13 -2.04
CA GLY A 94 0.46 3.11 -0.95
C GLY A 94 1.01 4.46 -1.43
N PHE A 95 2.07 4.46 -2.23
CA PHE A 95 2.61 5.70 -2.80
C PHE A 95 1.63 6.36 -3.78
N ASN A 96 0.86 5.59 -4.54
CA ASN A 96 -0.18 6.12 -5.43
C ASN A 96 -1.28 6.83 -4.67
N LEU A 97 -1.71 6.22 -3.57
CA LEU A 97 -2.72 6.79 -2.67
C LEU A 97 -2.21 8.08 -2.02
N HIS A 98 -1.00 8.08 -1.47
CA HIS A 98 -0.38 9.27 -0.90
C HIS A 98 -0.28 10.43 -1.92
N ARG A 99 0.18 10.15 -3.15
CA ARG A 99 0.22 11.15 -4.23
C ARG A 99 -1.18 11.69 -4.58
N SER A 100 -2.19 10.84 -4.56
CA SER A 100 -3.59 11.24 -4.80
C SER A 100 -4.11 12.15 -3.68
N MET A 101 -3.80 11.82 -2.42
CA MET A 101 -4.10 12.63 -1.25
C MET A 101 -3.50 14.04 -1.37
N LEU A 102 -2.20 14.14 -1.66
CA LEU A 102 -1.51 15.43 -1.85
C LEU A 102 -2.12 16.26 -2.99
N ARG A 103 -2.47 15.62 -4.12
CA ARG A 103 -3.15 16.28 -5.24
C ARG A 103 -4.51 16.84 -4.83
N ARG A 104 -5.28 16.09 -4.04
CA ARG A 104 -6.59 16.54 -3.54
C ARG A 104 -6.43 17.70 -2.57
N ALA A 105 -5.52 17.60 -1.60
CA ALA A 105 -5.22 18.67 -0.65
C ALA A 105 -4.82 19.98 -1.36
N ARG A 106 -3.93 19.90 -2.36
CA ARG A 106 -3.56 21.06 -3.19
C ARG A 106 -4.77 21.69 -3.88
N ARG A 107 -5.67 20.90 -4.47
CA ARG A 107 -6.89 21.42 -5.13
C ARG A 107 -7.81 22.14 -4.17
N THR A 108 -7.95 21.65 -2.95
CA THR A 108 -8.76 22.29 -1.90
C THR A 108 -8.14 23.63 -1.48
N LEU A 109 -6.81 23.68 -1.34
CA LEU A 109 -6.09 24.90 -0.96
C LEU A 109 -6.08 25.97 -2.06
N THR A 110 -6.08 25.57 -3.35
CA THR A 110 -6.06 26.51 -4.50
C THR A 110 -7.45 26.96 -4.95
N GLY A 111 -8.52 26.58 -4.24
CA GLY A 111 -9.84 27.24 -4.32
C GLY A 111 -10.37 27.55 -5.73
N GLY A 112 -10.28 26.61 -6.68
CA GLY A 112 -10.93 26.78 -7.98
C GLY A 112 -10.18 27.60 -9.04
N SER A 113 -8.90 27.92 -8.88
CA SER A 113 -8.09 28.44 -10.00
C SER A 113 -7.27 27.33 -10.66
N ARG A 114 -7.59 27.06 -11.93
CA ARG A 114 -7.09 25.92 -12.72
C ARG A 114 -5.62 26.14 -13.12
N VAL A 115 -4.74 25.28 -12.63
CA VAL A 115 -3.68 24.69 -13.45
C VAL A 115 -3.67 23.20 -13.17
N ALA A 116 -4.37 22.44 -14.02
CA ALA A 116 -4.20 21.00 -14.06
C ALA A 116 -2.82 20.73 -14.66
N VAL A 117 -1.78 20.76 -13.83
CA VAL A 117 -0.52 20.10 -14.20
C VAL A 117 -0.89 18.63 -14.33
N LYS A 118 -0.95 18.15 -15.57
CA LYS A 118 -1.09 16.73 -15.88
C LYS A 118 0.20 16.03 -15.46
N ALA A 119 0.38 15.86 -14.15
CA ALA A 119 1.23 14.81 -13.63
C ALA A 119 0.33 13.56 -13.62
N GLU A 120 0.30 12.85 -14.75
CA GLU A 120 0.07 11.42 -14.74
C GLU A 120 1.44 10.80 -14.52
N PRO A 121 1.80 10.34 -13.32
CA PRO A 121 3.02 9.58 -13.14
C PRO A 121 2.65 8.20 -13.63
N ASN A 122 2.95 7.92 -14.90
CA ASN A 122 3.12 6.57 -15.37
C ASN A 122 4.35 6.03 -14.63
N LEU A 123 4.13 5.49 -13.44
CA LEU A 123 5.19 4.98 -12.56
C LEU A 123 5.97 3.81 -13.16
N GLY A 124 5.52 3.24 -14.28
CA GLY A 124 6.31 2.30 -15.09
C GLY A 124 7.29 3.01 -16.03
N GLN A 125 6.90 4.13 -16.62
CA GLN A 125 7.72 4.87 -17.59
C GLN A 125 8.79 5.74 -16.92
N THR A 126 8.43 6.44 -15.83
CA THR A 126 9.32 7.43 -15.21
C THR A 126 10.57 6.81 -14.59
N ARG A 127 10.53 5.53 -14.20
CA ARG A 127 11.69 4.86 -13.60
C ARG A 127 12.81 4.62 -14.61
N LEU A 128 12.47 4.25 -15.85
CA LEU A 128 13.47 4.00 -16.90
C LEU A 128 14.12 5.31 -17.37
N GLU A 129 13.32 6.36 -17.55
CA GLU A 129 13.80 7.69 -17.95
C GLU A 129 14.74 8.33 -16.91
N VAL A 130 14.44 8.16 -15.62
CA VAL A 130 15.28 8.70 -14.53
C VAL A 130 16.58 7.90 -14.40
N LEU A 131 16.54 6.57 -14.54
CA LEU A 131 17.75 5.75 -14.51
C LEU A 131 18.65 6.01 -15.72
N GLU A 132 18.07 6.22 -16.90
CA GLU A 132 18.81 6.59 -18.10
C GLU A 132 19.48 7.97 -17.93
N ALA A 133 18.73 8.96 -17.44
CA ALA A 133 19.28 10.29 -17.15
C ALA A 133 20.42 10.25 -16.11
N LEU A 134 20.30 9.42 -15.07
CA LEU A 134 21.36 9.24 -14.06
C LEU A 134 22.58 8.51 -14.63
N SER A 135 22.38 7.56 -15.56
CA SER A 135 23.48 6.83 -16.21
C SER A 135 24.23 7.65 -17.27
N SER A 136 23.62 8.72 -17.78
CA SER A 136 24.21 9.62 -18.77
C SER A 136 25.07 10.75 -18.19
N LEU A 137 25.17 10.85 -16.85
CA LEU A 137 26.04 11.85 -16.24
C LEU A 137 27.50 11.35 -16.28
N PRO A 138 28.44 12.17 -16.79
CA PRO A 138 29.86 11.85 -16.64
C PRO A 138 30.23 11.85 -15.14
N ALA A 139 31.05 10.88 -14.75
CA ALA A 139 31.46 10.61 -13.37
C ALA A 139 32.20 11.79 -12.70
#